data_AF-A0AAE3KJN6-F1
#
_entry.id   AF-A0AAE3KJN6-F1
#
_cell.length_a   1.000
_cell.length_b   1.000
_cell.length_c   1.000
_cell.angle_alpha   90.00
_cell.angle_beta   90.00
_cell.angle_gamma   90.00
#
_symmetry.space_group_name_H-M   'P 1'
#
loop_
_entity.id
_entity.type
_entity.pdbx_description
1 polymer ?
#
loop_
_entity_poly.entity_id
_entity_poly.type
_entity_poly.pdbx_seq_one_letter_code
_entity_poly.pdbx_strand_id
1 'polypeptide(L)'
;MISPEQDDMVLRLRREADGLDPVVRPGQIDEVLGWCQTRRGEQRRQQARLWAAAVIVVVAMIGVAVIVGRASTPPERITVAAEVDQWPLRGDLAGDTALLDRAEEVWRASGDRYAPVGPVRALFAQRSPALSVNFLVVVLAGQDANGRTVLGYVTSPVTRGEPDSRRLLVRAEAAVEPGQMAVGFIAARPDPQDASIPDGGSVAFALAAPGVPGIRVTTSLVDHSFTDDRASTEETYWRILPAGVGAWNSTIIVGHADDQQLPTWLAAGVHDPASSPVSLHTADVGLYAQPAPSSALGVGDLVVTPDGVLGVVATADGHVDTALASLASHGRVTTAISAIPGTLTSASGGAVLFIPAGPGEIAEGNRIVLTSTSNSELIVNIGRLTRTDAGWRVERMANTDATTAIAVDRD
;
A
#
# COMPACT_ATOMS: atom_id res chain seq x y z
N MET A 1 14.79 -33.98 -5.08
CA MET A 1 14.59 -35.16 -5.97
C MET A 1 13.10 -35.39 -6.07
N ILE A 2 12.50 -34.92 -7.16
CA ILE A 2 11.09 -35.18 -7.49
C ILE A 2 10.99 -36.66 -7.87
N SER A 3 9.99 -37.37 -7.35
CA SER A 3 9.89 -38.80 -7.64
C SER A 3 9.56 -38.98 -9.13
N PRO A 4 10.11 -40.01 -9.80
CA PRO A 4 9.80 -40.29 -11.22
C PRO A 4 8.29 -40.41 -11.51
N GLU A 5 7.48 -40.72 -10.49
CA GLU A 5 6.02 -40.81 -10.61
C GLU A 5 5.34 -39.43 -10.69
N GLN A 6 5.92 -38.40 -10.09
CA GLN A 6 5.37 -37.03 -10.16
C GLN A 6 5.61 -36.42 -11.54
N ASP A 7 6.77 -36.65 -12.15
CA ASP A 7 7.07 -36.18 -13.51
C ASP A 7 6.18 -36.86 -14.56
N ASP A 8 5.89 -38.15 -14.38
CA ASP A 8 4.99 -38.90 -15.28
C ASP A 8 3.53 -38.45 -15.14
N MET A 9 3.10 -38.11 -13.91
CA MET A 9 1.77 -37.54 -13.66
C MET A 9 1.61 -36.15 -14.28
N VAL A 10 2.63 -35.28 -14.21
CA VAL A 10 2.62 -33.95 -14.82
C VAL A 10 2.60 -34.04 -16.35
N LEU A 11 3.39 -34.94 -16.94
CA LEU A 11 3.41 -35.15 -18.39
C LEU A 11 2.09 -35.73 -18.90
N ARG A 12 1.41 -36.58 -18.11
CA ARG A 12 0.09 -37.11 -18.45
C ARG A 12 -0.98 -36.03 -18.40
N LEU A 13 -1.00 -35.20 -17.36
CA LEU A 13 -1.95 -34.08 -17.23
C LEU A 13 -1.76 -33.03 -18.33
N ARG A 14 -0.51 -32.73 -18.74
CA ARG A 14 -0.25 -31.85 -19.89
C ARG A 14 -0.78 -32.44 -21.19
N ARG A 15 -0.59 -33.74 -21.43
CA ARG A 15 -1.11 -34.41 -22.64
C ARG A 15 -2.64 -34.48 -22.66
N GLU A 16 -3.28 -34.64 -21.51
CA GLU A 16 -4.74 -34.61 -21.39
C GLU A 16 -5.29 -33.19 -21.56
N ALA A 17 -4.57 -32.15 -21.11
CA ALA A 17 -4.94 -30.75 -21.31
C ALA A 17 -4.76 -30.28 -22.77
N ASP A 18 -3.66 -30.66 -23.43
CA ASP A 18 -3.39 -30.30 -24.83
C ASP A 18 -4.34 -31.00 -25.83
N GLY A 19 -5.01 -32.08 -25.40
CA GLY A 19 -6.03 -32.79 -26.19
C GLY A 19 -7.46 -32.29 -25.98
N LEU A 20 -7.68 -31.41 -25.01
CA LEU A 20 -8.98 -30.79 -24.78
C LEU A 20 -9.06 -29.49 -25.57
N ASP A 21 -9.60 -29.57 -26.78
CA ASP A 21 -10.07 -28.38 -27.51
C ASP A 21 -11.40 -27.99 -26.85
N PRO A 22 -11.44 -26.93 -26.00
CA PRO A 22 -12.65 -26.64 -25.25
C PRO A 22 -13.68 -26.12 -26.24
N VAL A 23 -14.64 -26.99 -26.61
CA VAL A 23 -15.85 -26.58 -27.30
C VAL A 23 -16.70 -25.79 -26.30
N VAL A 24 -16.34 -24.52 -26.11
CA VAL A 24 -17.10 -23.59 -25.29
C VAL A 24 -18.39 -23.31 -26.05
N ARG A 25 -19.52 -23.76 -25.50
CA ARG A 25 -20.82 -23.44 -26.08
C ARG A 25 -21.03 -21.92 -25.97
N PRO A 26 -21.57 -21.25 -27.00
CA PRO A 26 -21.95 -19.84 -26.89
C PRO A 26 -22.85 -19.64 -25.66
N GLY A 27 -22.46 -18.74 -24.75
CA GLY A 27 -23.17 -18.46 -23.50
C GLY A 27 -22.69 -19.25 -22.26
N GLN A 28 -21.80 -20.23 -22.39
CA GLN A 28 -21.30 -21.01 -21.24
C GLN A 28 -20.41 -20.16 -20.31
N ILE A 29 -19.69 -19.17 -20.85
CA ILE A 29 -18.93 -18.20 -20.05
C ILE A 29 -19.91 -17.30 -19.28
N ASP A 30 -21.01 -16.87 -19.90
CA ASP A 30 -22.02 -16.04 -19.25
C ASP A 30 -22.79 -16.82 -18.16
N GLU A 31 -23.03 -18.12 -18.36
CA GLU A 31 -23.59 -19.00 -17.31
C GLU A 31 -22.63 -19.16 -16.13
N VAL A 32 -21.33 -19.37 -16.38
CA VAL A 32 -20.34 -19.51 -15.30
C VAL A 32 -20.14 -18.18 -14.55
N LEU A 33 -20.12 -17.06 -15.26
CA LEU A 33 -20.06 -15.73 -14.66
C LEU A 33 -21.33 -15.41 -13.87
N GLY A 34 -22.50 -15.71 -14.40
CA GLY A 34 -23.80 -15.57 -13.72
C GLY A 34 -23.89 -16.46 -12.47
N TRP A 35 -23.37 -17.69 -12.54
CA TRP A 35 -23.32 -18.60 -11.40
C TRP A 35 -22.35 -18.11 -10.31
N CYS A 36 -21.18 -17.58 -10.70
CA CYS A 36 -20.24 -16.95 -9.76
C CYS A 36 -20.82 -15.70 -9.10
N GLN A 37 -21.57 -14.86 -9.83
CA GLN A 37 -22.25 -13.69 -9.29
C GLN A 37 -23.36 -14.07 -8.31
N THR A 38 -24.17 -15.07 -8.66
CA THR A 38 -25.26 -15.58 -7.80
C THR A 38 -24.71 -16.16 -6.49
N ARG A 39 -23.62 -16.94 -6.57
CA ARG A 39 -22.99 -17.57 -5.40
C ARG A 39 -22.36 -16.55 -4.44
N ARG A 40 -21.82 -15.45 -4.97
CA ARG A 40 -21.34 -14.30 -4.16
C ARG A 40 -22.49 -13.56 -3.47
N GLY A 41 -23.66 -13.48 -4.11
CA GLY A 41 -24.87 -12.93 -3.50
C GLY A 41 -25.40 -13.79 -2.34
N GLU A 42 -25.35 -15.12 -2.47
CA GLU A 42 -25.80 -16.05 -1.42
C GLU A 42 -24.84 -16.14 -0.23
N GLN A 43 -23.51 -16.07 -0.46
CA GLN A 43 -22.52 -16.01 0.62
C GLN A 43 -22.71 -14.78 1.52
N ARG A 44 -23.04 -13.62 0.94
CA ARG A 44 -23.34 -12.39 1.70
C ARG A 44 -24.58 -12.53 2.60
N ARG A 45 -25.61 -13.26 2.14
CA ARG A 45 -26.83 -13.51 2.93
C ARG A 45 -26.63 -14.56 4.04
N GLN A 46 -25.73 -15.52 3.86
CA GLN A 46 -25.38 -16.49 4.91
C GLN A 46 -24.51 -15.87 6.01
N GLN A 47 -23.58 -14.97 5.69
CA GLN A 47 -22.77 -14.26 6.69
C GLN A 47 -23.61 -13.31 7.56
N ALA A 48 -24.62 -12.64 7.00
CA ALA A 48 -25.53 -11.80 7.79
C ALA A 48 -26.38 -12.58 8.81
N ARG A 49 -26.60 -13.88 8.62
CA ARG A 49 -27.35 -14.74 9.56
C ARG A 49 -26.47 -15.39 10.63
N LEU A 50 -25.18 -15.56 10.39
CA LEU A 50 -24.25 -16.16 11.37
C LEU A 50 -23.87 -15.19 12.50
N TRP A 51 -23.97 -13.87 12.30
CA TRP A 51 -23.71 -12.86 13.35
C TRP A 51 -24.87 -12.65 14.33
N ALA A 52 -26.08 -13.14 14.02
CA ALA A 52 -27.25 -12.99 14.90
C ALA A 52 -27.46 -14.15 15.89
N ALA A 53 -26.72 -15.26 15.77
CA ALA A 53 -26.95 -16.48 16.56
C ALA A 53 -25.85 -16.81 17.60
N ALA A 54 -24.70 -16.12 17.59
CA ALA A 54 -23.56 -16.44 18.47
C ALA A 54 -23.58 -15.71 19.84
N VAL A 55 -24.53 -14.82 20.10
CA VAL A 55 -24.53 -13.96 21.31
C VAL A 55 -25.32 -14.56 22.49
N ILE A 56 -26.08 -15.65 22.31
CA ILE A 56 -27.02 -16.13 23.36
C ILE A 56 -26.59 -17.42 24.07
N VAL A 57 -25.58 -18.17 23.60
CA VAL A 57 -25.27 -19.52 24.17
C VAL A 57 -24.04 -19.58 25.09
N VAL A 58 -23.18 -18.54 25.17
CA VAL A 58 -21.94 -18.61 25.99
C VAL A 58 -22.09 -18.01 27.40
N VAL A 59 -23.21 -17.37 27.73
CA VAL A 59 -23.42 -16.73 29.06
C VAL A 59 -23.92 -17.72 30.13
N ALA A 60 -24.25 -18.96 29.78
CA ALA A 60 -24.73 -19.95 30.74
C ALA A 60 -23.94 -21.26 30.63
N MET A 61 -23.25 -21.61 31.71
CA MET A 61 -22.52 -22.88 31.96
C MET A 61 -21.03 -22.90 31.58
N ILE A 62 -20.17 -22.39 32.46
CA ILE A 62 -19.49 -23.21 33.47
C ILE A 62 -18.55 -22.27 34.27
N GLY A 63 -18.89 -22.09 35.54
CA GLY A 63 -18.01 -21.49 36.52
C GLY A 63 -17.01 -22.50 37.08
N VAL A 64 -15.84 -21.96 37.41
CA VAL A 64 -14.89 -22.43 38.44
C VAL A 64 -14.14 -23.75 38.16
N ALA A 65 -12.91 -23.62 37.64
CA ALA A 65 -11.71 -24.22 38.25
C ALA A 65 -10.42 -23.89 37.46
N VAL A 66 -9.35 -23.58 38.21
CA VAL A 66 -7.94 -23.42 37.80
C VAL A 66 -7.53 -22.05 37.22
N ILE A 67 -7.64 -21.02 38.07
CA ILE A 67 -6.71 -19.89 38.06
C ILE A 67 -5.42 -20.38 38.71
N VAL A 68 -4.51 -20.95 37.91
CA VAL A 68 -3.11 -21.18 38.31
C VAL A 68 -2.23 -20.59 37.22
N GLY A 69 -1.81 -19.34 37.46
CA GLY A 69 -0.44 -18.90 37.25
C GLY A 69 0.26 -19.24 35.92
N ARG A 70 -0.40 -19.02 34.77
CA ARG A 70 0.38 -18.54 33.62
C ARG A 70 0.48 -17.04 33.81
N ALA A 71 1.56 -16.61 34.46
CA ALA A 71 2.06 -15.27 34.27
C ALA A 71 2.13 -15.08 32.75
N SER A 72 1.22 -14.27 32.20
CA SER A 72 1.42 -13.71 30.88
C SER A 72 2.74 -12.99 30.99
N THR A 73 3.81 -13.61 30.48
CA THR A 73 5.06 -12.92 30.25
C THR A 73 4.63 -11.66 29.50
N PRO A 74 4.87 -10.45 30.04
CA PRO A 74 4.53 -9.23 29.32
C PRO A 74 5.10 -9.39 27.91
N PRO A 75 4.33 -9.08 26.85
CA PRO A 75 4.79 -9.27 25.48
C PRO A 75 6.18 -8.67 25.42
N GLU A 76 7.14 -9.51 25.02
CA GLU A 76 8.54 -9.16 24.92
C GLU A 76 8.59 -7.92 24.02
N ARG A 77 8.79 -6.75 24.63
CA ARG A 77 8.80 -5.50 23.86
C ARG A 77 9.91 -5.67 22.84
N ILE A 78 9.55 -5.75 21.56
CA ILE A 78 10.50 -5.80 20.47
C ILE A 78 11.38 -4.57 20.65
N THR A 79 12.58 -4.79 21.18
CA THR A 79 13.49 -3.71 21.48
C THR A 79 14.20 -3.46 20.16
N VAL A 80 13.87 -2.35 19.50
CA VAL A 80 14.48 -1.98 18.21
C VAL A 80 15.98 -1.86 18.44
N ALA A 81 16.74 -2.83 17.95
CA ALA A 81 18.12 -3.03 18.41
C ALA A 81 19.14 -2.08 17.75
N ALA A 82 18.80 -1.45 16.61
CA ALA A 82 19.74 -0.67 15.82
C ALA A 82 19.02 0.39 14.97
N GLU A 83 19.62 1.58 14.85
CA GLU A 83 19.25 2.59 13.86
C GLU A 83 19.40 2.02 12.43
N VAL A 84 18.65 2.54 11.45
CA VAL A 84 18.62 1.97 10.09
C VAL A 84 20.01 1.95 9.44
N ASP A 85 20.82 2.98 9.70
CA ASP A 85 22.21 3.08 9.26
C ASP A 85 23.19 2.21 10.06
N GLN A 86 22.68 1.37 10.98
CA GLN A 86 23.43 0.35 11.70
C GLN A 86 23.00 -1.08 11.33
N TRP A 87 21.90 -1.27 10.59
CA TRP A 87 21.45 -2.61 10.16
C TRP A 87 22.52 -3.36 9.36
N PRO A 88 22.75 -4.67 9.61
CA PRO A 88 23.70 -5.46 8.84
C PRO A 88 23.19 -5.65 7.41
N LEU A 89 24.15 -5.74 6.47
CA LEU A 89 23.87 -6.10 5.09
C LEU A 89 23.28 -7.53 5.01
N ARG A 90 22.18 -7.68 4.28
CA ARG A 90 21.46 -8.95 4.07
C ARG A 90 21.12 -9.20 2.58
N GLY A 91 20.62 -10.39 2.28
CA GLY A 91 20.17 -10.80 0.95
C GLY A 91 21.22 -11.57 0.16
N ASP A 92 20.76 -12.33 -0.84
CA ASP A 92 21.61 -13.29 -1.57
C ASP A 92 22.71 -12.63 -2.41
N LEU A 93 22.59 -11.32 -2.68
CA LEU A 93 23.58 -10.53 -3.44
C LEU A 93 24.45 -9.66 -2.52
N ALA A 94 24.40 -9.85 -1.20
CA ALA A 94 25.22 -9.13 -0.24
C ALA A 94 26.75 -9.26 -0.48
N GLY A 95 27.18 -10.35 -1.12
CA GLY A 95 28.59 -10.58 -1.46
C GLY A 95 29.03 -9.98 -2.81
N ASP A 96 28.11 -9.45 -3.61
CA ASP A 96 28.42 -8.89 -4.94
C ASP A 96 28.87 -7.44 -4.82
N THR A 97 30.14 -7.23 -4.46
CA THR A 97 30.69 -5.88 -4.23
C THR A 97 30.58 -4.99 -5.47
N ALA A 98 30.70 -5.55 -6.68
CA ALA A 98 30.60 -4.78 -7.93
C ALA A 98 29.18 -4.25 -8.18
N LEU A 99 28.15 -5.01 -7.80
CA LEU A 99 26.77 -4.53 -7.79
C LEU A 99 26.57 -3.41 -6.78
N LEU A 100 27.09 -3.58 -5.56
CA LEU A 100 26.94 -2.59 -4.48
C LEU A 100 27.63 -1.26 -4.82
N ASP A 101 28.86 -1.31 -5.33
CA ASP A 101 29.64 -0.13 -5.73
C ASP A 101 28.91 0.64 -6.85
N ARG A 102 28.36 -0.08 -7.84
CA ARG A 102 27.59 0.54 -8.93
C ARG A 102 26.27 1.13 -8.43
N ALA A 103 25.60 0.48 -7.49
CA ALA A 103 24.39 1.00 -6.90
C ALA A 103 24.67 2.31 -6.14
N GLU A 104 25.76 2.37 -5.37
CA GLU A 104 26.21 3.58 -4.71
C GLU A 104 26.54 4.69 -5.71
N GLU A 105 27.28 4.39 -6.78
CA GLU A 105 27.60 5.35 -7.84
C GLU A 105 26.33 5.94 -8.46
N VAL A 106 25.35 5.09 -8.80
CA VAL A 106 24.07 5.52 -9.37
C VAL A 106 23.30 6.39 -8.38
N TRP A 107 23.28 6.05 -7.09
CA TRP A 107 22.60 6.85 -6.08
C TRP A 107 23.27 8.21 -5.87
N ARG A 108 24.60 8.27 -5.80
CA ARG A 108 25.32 9.55 -5.69
C ARG A 108 25.13 10.43 -6.92
N ALA A 109 25.03 9.82 -8.10
CA ALA A 109 24.88 10.52 -9.36
C ALA A 109 23.45 11.00 -9.63
N SER A 110 22.44 10.60 -8.84
CA SER A 110 21.05 11.02 -9.05
C SER A 110 20.90 12.54 -8.99
N GLY A 111 21.69 13.20 -8.12
CA GLY A 111 21.57 14.64 -7.87
C GLY A 111 20.24 15.02 -7.21
N ASP A 112 19.48 14.02 -6.74
CA ASP A 112 18.17 14.19 -6.13
C ASP A 112 18.27 14.73 -4.70
N ARG A 113 17.11 15.06 -4.13
CA ARG A 113 16.98 15.70 -2.81
C ARG A 113 17.68 14.92 -1.69
N TYR A 114 17.75 13.59 -1.81
CA TYR A 114 18.33 12.73 -0.77
C TYR A 114 19.63 12.05 -1.21
N ALA A 115 20.34 12.64 -2.17
CA ALA A 115 21.68 12.17 -2.54
C ALA A 115 22.64 12.22 -1.32
N PRO A 116 23.42 11.15 -1.06
CA PRO A 116 24.25 11.05 0.13
C PRO A 116 25.56 11.85 -0.01
N VAL A 117 25.92 12.62 1.02
CA VAL A 117 27.15 13.45 1.05
C VAL A 117 28.33 12.79 1.80
N GLY A 118 28.10 11.63 2.42
CA GLY A 118 29.08 10.92 3.24
C GLY A 118 29.24 9.46 2.86
N PRO A 119 29.82 8.62 3.74
CA PRO A 119 29.88 7.18 3.54
C PRO A 119 28.49 6.59 3.27
N VAL A 120 28.41 5.68 2.32
CA VAL A 120 27.21 4.91 1.99
C VAL A 120 27.44 3.47 2.38
N ARG A 121 26.38 2.80 2.83
CA ARG A 121 26.41 1.41 3.24
C ARG A 121 25.20 0.67 2.71
N ALA A 122 25.43 -0.48 2.10
CA ALA A 122 24.34 -1.36 1.71
C ALA A 122 23.71 -2.02 2.94
N LEU A 123 22.38 -2.00 3.01
CA LEU A 123 21.59 -2.69 4.03
C LEU A 123 21.04 -4.02 3.50
N PHE A 124 20.79 -4.08 2.19
CA PHE A 124 20.15 -5.24 1.58
C PHE A 124 20.45 -5.29 0.08
N ALA A 125 20.69 -6.48 -0.45
CA ALA A 125 20.81 -6.70 -1.88
C ALA A 125 20.27 -8.08 -2.27
N GLN A 126 19.23 -8.11 -3.11
CA GLN A 126 18.65 -9.36 -3.57
C GLN A 126 17.98 -9.18 -4.94
N ARG A 127 17.79 -10.31 -5.63
CA ARG A 127 16.87 -10.43 -6.74
C ARG A 127 15.46 -10.68 -6.21
N SER A 128 14.47 -10.05 -6.80
CA SER A 128 13.07 -10.38 -6.51
C SER A 128 12.84 -11.89 -6.73
N PRO A 129 12.01 -12.55 -5.90
CA PRO A 129 11.61 -13.92 -6.18
C PRO A 129 10.94 -14.00 -7.55
N ALA A 130 10.87 -15.19 -8.16
CA ALA A 130 10.28 -15.37 -9.49
C ALA A 130 8.81 -14.95 -9.51
N LEU A 131 8.57 -13.70 -9.91
CA LEU A 131 7.26 -13.06 -10.02
C LEU A 131 6.89 -12.96 -11.51
N SER A 132 5.72 -12.38 -11.81
CA SER A 132 5.33 -12.05 -13.18
C SER A 132 6.32 -11.07 -13.85
N VAL A 133 7.08 -10.34 -13.04
CA VAL A 133 8.19 -9.48 -13.43
C VAL A 133 9.29 -9.54 -12.37
N ASN A 134 10.55 -9.46 -12.78
CA ASN A 134 11.73 -9.58 -11.94
C ASN A 134 12.55 -8.28 -11.95
N PHE A 135 13.23 -8.01 -10.85
CA PHE A 135 14.21 -6.93 -10.74
C PHE A 135 15.22 -7.23 -9.62
N LEU A 136 16.34 -6.52 -9.61
CA LEU A 136 17.24 -6.45 -8.46
C LEU A 136 16.85 -5.28 -7.59
N VAL A 137 17.01 -5.39 -6.27
CA VAL A 137 17.00 -4.24 -5.37
C VAL A 137 18.31 -4.21 -4.59
N VAL A 138 18.84 -3.01 -4.40
CA VAL A 138 19.88 -2.68 -3.44
C VAL A 138 19.34 -1.54 -2.59
N VAL A 139 19.24 -1.77 -1.29
CA VAL A 139 18.88 -0.75 -0.31
C VAL A 139 20.17 -0.20 0.26
N LEU A 140 20.38 1.10 0.08
CA LEU A 140 21.54 1.82 0.56
C LEU A 140 21.12 2.79 1.65
N ALA A 141 21.97 2.98 2.67
CA ALA A 141 21.84 4.02 3.67
C ALA A 141 23.04 4.96 3.60
N GLY A 142 22.80 6.24 3.81
CA GLY A 142 23.82 7.28 3.87
C GLY A 142 23.33 8.45 4.70
N GLN A 143 24.06 9.56 4.63
CA GLN A 143 23.67 10.82 5.28
C GLN A 143 23.49 11.93 4.24
N ASP A 144 22.46 12.75 4.40
CA ASP A 144 22.27 13.98 3.63
C ASP A 144 23.18 15.12 4.13
N ALA A 145 23.12 16.27 3.45
CA ALA A 145 23.88 17.47 3.82
C ALA A 145 23.63 17.99 5.25
N ASN A 146 22.51 17.57 5.87
CA ASN A 146 22.13 17.95 7.23
C ASN A 146 22.48 16.86 8.25
N GLY A 147 23.20 15.81 7.84
CA GLY A 147 23.62 14.69 8.70
C GLY A 147 22.49 13.69 9.01
N ARG A 148 21.38 13.72 8.26
CA ARG A 148 20.23 12.85 8.50
C ARG A 148 20.38 11.56 7.72
N THR A 149 19.97 10.45 8.32
CA THR A 149 19.94 9.15 7.64
C THR A 149 18.94 9.20 6.49
N VAL A 150 19.42 8.88 5.30
CA VAL A 150 18.63 8.77 4.07
C VAL A 150 18.82 7.40 3.45
N LEU A 151 17.83 6.97 2.70
CA LEU A 151 17.81 5.71 1.98
C LEU A 151 17.72 5.94 0.48
N GLY A 152 18.51 5.17 -0.25
CA GLY A 152 18.41 5.02 -1.70
C GLY A 152 17.95 3.61 -2.03
N TYR A 153 16.84 3.49 -2.75
CA TYR A 153 16.35 2.22 -3.26
C TYR A 153 16.77 2.09 -4.72
N VAL A 154 17.90 1.44 -4.96
CA VAL A 154 18.44 1.27 -6.31
C VAL A 154 17.94 -0.05 -6.88
N THR A 155 17.34 -0.01 -8.06
CA THR A 155 16.81 -1.20 -8.72
C THR A 155 17.41 -1.39 -10.09
N SER A 156 17.41 -2.62 -10.60
CA SER A 156 17.43 -2.79 -12.06
C SER A 156 16.08 -2.39 -12.65
N PRO A 157 15.98 -2.09 -13.96
CA PRO A 157 14.70 -2.07 -14.63
C PRO A 157 13.94 -3.37 -14.41
N VAL A 158 12.62 -3.25 -14.29
CA VAL A 158 11.70 -4.38 -14.21
C VAL A 158 11.71 -5.13 -15.55
N THR A 159 11.79 -6.46 -15.52
CA THR A 159 11.87 -7.31 -16.71
C THR A 159 11.05 -8.58 -16.56
N ARG A 160 10.68 -9.25 -17.65
CA ARG A 160 10.09 -10.61 -17.59
C ARG A 160 11.15 -11.71 -17.58
N GLY A 161 12.40 -11.35 -17.86
CA GLY A 161 13.54 -12.27 -17.91
C GLY A 161 14.46 -12.10 -16.70
N GLU A 162 15.74 -12.33 -16.96
CA GLU A 162 16.81 -12.12 -15.98
C GLU A 162 17.11 -10.63 -15.80
N PRO A 163 17.10 -10.10 -14.56
CA PRO A 163 17.52 -8.72 -14.29
C PRO A 163 18.99 -8.44 -14.65
N ASP A 164 19.27 -7.33 -15.34
CA ASP A 164 20.65 -6.92 -15.69
C ASP A 164 21.27 -6.04 -14.59
N SER A 165 22.23 -6.57 -13.84
CA SER A 165 22.95 -5.85 -12.77
C SER A 165 23.82 -4.69 -13.25
N ARG A 166 23.97 -4.49 -14.56
CA ARG A 166 24.68 -3.35 -15.15
C ARG A 166 23.78 -2.16 -15.42
N ARG A 167 22.47 -2.36 -15.45
CA ARG A 167 21.49 -1.31 -15.66
C ARG A 167 20.79 -1.08 -14.33
N LEU A 168 21.22 -0.07 -13.60
CA LEU A 168 20.66 0.31 -12.31
C LEU A 168 20.09 1.72 -12.39
N LEU A 169 19.09 2.00 -11.57
CA LEU A 169 18.45 3.31 -11.44
C LEU A 169 17.98 3.50 -9.99
N VAL A 170 17.96 4.75 -9.53
CA VAL A 170 17.31 5.11 -8.27
C VAL A 170 15.81 5.03 -8.47
N ARG A 171 15.16 4.11 -7.76
CA ARG A 171 13.72 3.89 -7.86
C ARG A 171 12.95 4.83 -6.94
N ALA A 172 13.47 5.02 -5.75
CA ALA A 172 12.88 5.83 -4.70
C ALA A 172 13.99 6.29 -3.75
N GLU A 173 13.73 7.38 -3.04
CA GLU A 173 14.57 7.87 -1.97
C GLU A 173 13.70 8.35 -0.80
N ALA A 174 14.22 8.25 0.43
CA ALA A 174 13.52 8.79 1.60
C ALA A 174 14.49 9.17 2.71
N ALA A 175 14.07 10.13 3.54
CA ALA A 175 14.64 10.31 4.86
C ALA A 175 14.10 9.22 5.81
N VAL A 176 14.95 8.78 6.73
CA VAL A 176 14.58 7.83 7.79
C VAL A 176 14.11 8.61 9.01
N GLU A 177 12.93 8.25 9.49
CA GLU A 177 12.41 8.79 10.75
C GLU A 177 12.95 7.97 11.95
N PRO A 178 13.22 8.62 13.10
CA PRO A 178 13.67 7.91 14.29
C PRO A 178 12.72 6.79 14.70
N GLY A 179 13.27 5.61 15.00
CA GLY A 179 12.49 4.46 15.48
C GLY A 179 11.78 3.65 14.38
N GLN A 180 12.02 3.92 13.10
CA GLN A 180 11.49 3.08 12.02
C GLN A 180 11.97 1.63 12.15
N MET A 181 11.01 0.70 12.18
CA MET A 181 11.26 -0.74 12.29
C MET A 181 11.14 -1.47 10.95
N ALA A 182 10.77 -0.76 9.89
CA ALA A 182 10.77 -1.22 8.53
C ALA A 182 10.96 -0.02 7.60
N VAL A 183 11.48 -0.28 6.41
CA VAL A 183 11.70 0.74 5.38
C VAL A 183 11.26 0.16 4.05
N GLY A 184 10.81 0.97 3.11
CA GLY A 184 10.40 0.48 1.80
C GLY A 184 9.98 1.59 0.85
N PHE A 185 9.58 1.19 -0.34
CA PHE A 185 9.04 2.09 -1.34
C PHE A 185 7.86 1.47 -2.09
N ILE A 186 7.03 2.32 -2.67
CA ILE A 186 6.10 1.97 -3.74
C ILE A 186 6.29 2.97 -4.87
N ALA A 187 6.64 2.47 -6.05
CA ALA A 187 6.70 3.24 -7.28
C ALA A 187 5.41 2.99 -8.08
N ALA A 188 4.49 3.94 -8.07
CA ALA A 188 3.22 3.86 -8.77
C ALA A 188 3.38 4.03 -10.28
N ARG A 189 4.32 4.89 -10.70
CA ARG A 189 4.70 5.07 -12.10
C ARG A 189 5.86 4.13 -12.45
N PRO A 190 5.71 3.31 -13.52
CA PRO A 190 6.82 2.56 -14.07
C PRO A 190 7.94 3.51 -14.53
N ASP A 191 9.19 3.10 -14.37
CA ASP A 191 10.31 3.83 -14.95
C ASP A 191 10.30 3.62 -16.47
N PRO A 192 10.67 4.62 -17.30
CA PRO A 192 10.72 4.46 -18.75
C PRO A 192 11.59 3.29 -19.26
N GLN A 193 12.54 2.82 -18.45
CA GLN A 193 13.38 1.67 -18.78
C GLN A 193 12.74 0.32 -18.44
N ASP A 194 11.65 0.30 -17.67
CA ASP A 194 10.96 -0.92 -17.27
C ASP A 194 10.28 -1.58 -18.47
N ALA A 195 10.25 -2.92 -18.45
CA ALA A 195 9.33 -3.67 -19.28
C ALA A 195 7.88 -3.40 -18.84
N SER A 196 6.93 -3.55 -19.75
CA SER A 196 5.51 -3.39 -19.45
C SER A 196 5.07 -4.34 -18.31
N ILE A 197 4.66 -3.70 -17.21
CA ILE A 197 4.05 -4.35 -16.05
C ILE A 197 2.58 -4.62 -16.39
N PRO A 198 2.07 -5.85 -16.18
CA PRO A 198 0.66 -6.17 -16.38
C PRO A 198 -0.26 -5.17 -15.65
N ASP A 199 -1.31 -4.75 -16.35
CA ASP A 199 -2.34 -3.81 -15.86
C ASP A 199 -1.81 -2.47 -15.34
N GLY A 200 -0.56 -2.09 -15.68
CA GLY A 200 0.06 -0.84 -15.20
C GLY A 200 0.34 -0.84 -13.69
N GLY A 201 0.58 -2.02 -13.11
CA GLY A 201 0.78 -2.17 -11.67
C GLY A 201 2.00 -1.44 -11.11
N SER A 202 1.93 -1.14 -9.80
CA SER A 202 2.97 -0.45 -9.04
C SER A 202 4.02 -1.43 -8.51
N VAL A 203 5.28 -1.01 -8.48
CA VAL A 203 6.38 -1.83 -7.92
C VAL A 203 6.53 -1.52 -6.44
N ALA A 204 6.37 -2.52 -5.58
CA ALA A 204 6.50 -2.36 -4.14
C ALA A 204 7.59 -3.25 -3.53
N PHE A 205 8.38 -2.65 -2.64
CA PHE A 205 9.37 -3.35 -1.83
C PHE A 205 9.35 -2.82 -0.40
N ALA A 206 9.51 -3.68 0.59
CA ALA A 206 9.82 -3.29 1.96
C ALA A 206 10.77 -4.28 2.64
N LEU A 207 11.49 -3.78 3.63
CA LEU A 207 12.52 -4.45 4.41
C LEU A 207 12.30 -4.18 5.90
N ALA A 208 12.16 -5.24 6.67
CA ALA A 208 12.04 -5.19 8.12
C ALA A 208 13.40 -4.97 8.79
N ALA A 209 13.43 -4.34 9.96
CA ALA A 209 14.62 -4.32 10.80
C ALA A 209 15.08 -5.75 11.14
N PRO A 210 16.38 -5.98 11.39
CA PRO A 210 16.87 -7.28 11.85
C PRO A 210 16.13 -7.75 13.10
N GLY A 211 15.71 -9.02 13.12
CA GLY A 211 14.99 -9.62 14.24
C GLY A 211 13.50 -9.29 14.30
N VAL A 212 12.98 -8.45 13.38
CA VAL A 212 11.54 -8.27 13.21
C VAL A 212 10.97 -9.49 12.47
N PRO A 213 9.97 -10.17 13.04
CA PRO A 213 9.53 -11.49 12.55
C PRO A 213 8.71 -11.45 11.25
N GLY A 214 8.35 -10.27 10.76
CA GLY A 214 7.61 -10.11 9.53
C GLY A 214 7.08 -8.69 9.33
N ILE A 215 6.75 -8.38 8.08
CA ILE A 215 6.14 -7.12 7.67
C ILE A 215 4.97 -7.38 6.73
N ARG A 216 4.00 -6.47 6.75
CA ARG A 216 2.89 -6.46 5.81
C ARG A 216 2.71 -5.07 5.24
N VAL A 217 2.60 -4.97 3.93
CA VAL A 217 2.17 -3.73 3.28
C VAL A 217 0.66 -3.79 3.07
N THR A 218 -0.04 -2.79 3.56
CA THR A 218 -1.48 -2.63 3.34
C THR A 218 -1.74 -1.37 2.52
N THR A 219 -2.73 -1.43 1.63
CA THR A 219 -3.22 -0.28 0.88
C THR A 219 -4.73 -0.20 1.01
N SER A 220 -5.28 1.01 1.11
CA SER A 220 -6.73 1.18 1.14
C SER A 220 -7.38 1.03 -0.23
N LEU A 221 -6.63 0.93 -1.33
CA LEU A 221 -7.24 0.77 -2.65
C LEU A 221 -7.82 -0.62 -2.91
N VAL A 222 -7.51 -1.61 -2.08
CA VAL A 222 -8.05 -2.97 -2.20
C VAL A 222 -9.05 -3.24 -1.07
N ASP A 223 -10.31 -3.54 -1.44
CA ASP A 223 -11.48 -3.69 -0.53
C ASP A 223 -11.34 -4.80 0.52
N HIS A 224 -10.51 -5.76 0.18
CA HIS A 224 -9.95 -6.69 1.12
C HIS A 224 -8.49 -6.31 1.07
N SER A 225 -7.86 -6.03 2.21
CA SER A 225 -6.43 -6.28 2.32
C SER A 225 -6.15 -7.52 1.47
N PHE A 226 -5.16 -7.48 0.58
CA PHE A 226 -4.49 -8.72 0.23
C PHE A 226 -3.94 -9.26 1.56
N THR A 227 -4.82 -9.82 2.40
CA THR A 227 -4.54 -10.90 3.31
C THR A 227 -4.26 -12.06 2.36
N ASP A 228 -3.11 -11.96 1.70
CA ASP A 228 -2.20 -13.08 1.74
C ASP A 228 -2.07 -13.36 3.25
N ASP A 229 -2.97 -14.19 3.80
CA ASP A 229 -3.01 -14.58 5.22
C ASP A 229 -1.72 -15.32 5.61
N ARG A 230 -0.87 -15.59 4.61
CA ARG A 230 0.57 -15.64 4.80
C ARG A 230 1.03 -14.24 5.15
N ALA A 231 0.85 -13.85 6.42
CA ALA A 231 1.80 -12.96 7.06
C ALA A 231 3.16 -13.42 6.58
N SER A 232 3.80 -12.61 5.74
CA SER A 232 5.13 -12.92 5.27
C SER A 232 5.96 -12.97 6.53
N THR A 233 6.29 -14.17 6.99
CA THR A 233 7.30 -14.37 8.03
C THR A 233 8.69 -13.99 7.50
N GLU A 234 8.75 -13.49 6.27
CA GLU A 234 9.96 -13.02 5.63
C GLU A 234 10.21 -11.58 6.08
N GLU A 235 11.49 -11.29 6.29
CA GLU A 235 11.98 -9.95 6.62
C GLU A 235 11.82 -8.96 5.45
N THR A 236 11.24 -9.40 4.32
CA THR A 236 11.06 -8.60 3.12
C THR A 236 9.65 -8.76 2.55
N TYR A 237 9.22 -7.75 1.80
CA TYR A 237 7.97 -7.73 1.07
C TYR A 237 8.25 -7.29 -0.35
N TRP A 238 7.74 -8.03 -1.34
CA TRP A 238 7.89 -7.70 -2.75
C TRP A 238 6.60 -8.07 -3.49
N ARG A 239 5.98 -7.10 -4.14
CA ARG A 239 4.78 -7.32 -4.95
C ARG A 239 4.69 -6.32 -6.09
N ILE A 240 4.02 -6.75 -7.16
CA ILE A 240 3.36 -5.83 -8.07
C ILE A 240 1.96 -5.60 -7.54
N LEU A 241 1.65 -4.35 -7.22
CA LEU A 241 0.35 -3.93 -6.71
C LEU A 241 -0.51 -3.41 -7.87
N PRO A 242 -1.85 -3.38 -7.72
CA PRO A 242 -2.72 -2.80 -8.73
C PRO A 242 -2.34 -1.35 -9.06
N ALA A 243 -2.67 -0.90 -10.27
CA ALA A 243 -2.46 0.48 -10.69
C ALA A 243 -3.13 1.48 -9.72
N GLY A 244 -2.45 2.60 -9.48
CA GLY A 244 -2.88 3.65 -8.56
C GLY A 244 -2.50 3.43 -7.10
N VAL A 245 -1.95 2.26 -6.74
CA VAL A 245 -1.36 2.05 -5.43
C VAL A 245 -0.02 2.78 -5.35
N GLY A 246 0.15 3.61 -4.33
CA GLY A 246 1.34 4.43 -4.13
C GLY A 246 1.68 4.56 -2.65
N ALA A 247 2.75 5.28 -2.34
CA ALA A 247 3.13 5.57 -0.96
C ALA A 247 2.02 6.30 -0.18
N TRP A 248 1.24 7.15 -0.86
CA TRP A 248 0.18 7.96 -0.26
C TRP A 248 -1.07 7.20 0.21
N ASN A 249 -1.30 5.98 -0.27
CA ASN A 249 -2.46 5.16 0.12
C ASN A 249 -2.05 3.82 0.72
N SER A 250 -0.78 3.71 1.14
CA SER A 250 -0.19 2.48 1.65
C SER A 250 0.58 2.71 2.94
N THR A 251 0.71 1.66 3.75
CA THR A 251 1.50 1.68 4.98
C THR A 251 2.15 0.31 5.21
N ILE A 252 3.33 0.32 5.84
CA ILE A 252 3.94 -0.90 6.36
C ILE A 252 3.44 -1.10 7.80
N ILE A 253 2.93 -2.30 8.06
CA ILE A 253 2.60 -2.81 9.38
C ILE A 253 3.73 -3.75 9.80
N VAL A 254 4.31 -3.46 10.95
CA VAL A 254 5.38 -4.26 11.57
C VAL A 254 4.81 -5.08 12.71
N GLY A 255 5.21 -6.36 12.80
CA GLY A 255 4.80 -7.26 13.89
C GLY A 255 3.59 -8.14 13.57
N HIS A 256 3.11 -8.87 14.58
CA HIS A 256 1.93 -9.73 14.45
C HIS A 256 0.64 -8.91 14.60
N ALA A 257 -0.47 -9.42 14.07
CA ALA A 257 -1.75 -8.70 13.99
C ALA A 257 -2.26 -8.15 15.34
N ASP A 258 -1.85 -8.77 16.45
CA ASP A 258 -2.27 -8.44 17.82
C ASP A 258 -1.35 -7.43 18.54
N ASP A 259 -0.19 -7.08 17.97
CA ASP A 259 0.73 -6.10 18.55
C ASP A 259 0.39 -4.67 18.11
N GLN A 260 0.85 -3.71 18.90
CA GLN A 260 0.68 -2.28 18.66
C GLN A 260 1.31 -1.90 17.31
N GLN A 261 0.48 -1.80 16.26
CA GLN A 261 0.93 -1.52 14.90
C GLN A 261 1.44 -0.09 14.84
N LEU A 262 2.74 0.06 14.61
CA LEU A 262 3.35 1.36 14.30
C LEU A 262 3.34 1.53 12.78
N PRO A 263 2.45 2.37 12.22
CA PRO A 263 2.42 2.61 10.79
C PRO A 263 3.76 3.23 10.38
N THR A 264 4.43 2.59 9.42
CA THR A 264 5.65 3.14 8.83
C THR A 264 5.36 3.58 7.40
N TRP A 265 5.79 4.80 7.09
CA TRP A 265 5.62 5.40 5.78
C TRP A 265 6.55 4.78 4.75
N LEU A 266 6.04 4.63 3.53
CA LEU A 266 6.79 4.15 2.37
C LEU A 266 7.33 5.35 1.60
N ALA A 267 8.50 5.19 0.98
CA ALA A 267 9.00 6.14 0.00
C ALA A 267 8.15 6.08 -1.28
N ALA A 268 7.85 7.24 -1.85
CA ALA A 268 7.31 7.31 -3.21
C ALA A 268 8.42 7.07 -4.24
N GLY A 269 8.07 6.59 -5.43
CA GLY A 269 9.02 6.50 -6.53
C GLY A 269 9.53 7.88 -6.95
N VAL A 270 10.72 7.96 -7.54
CA VAL A 270 11.31 9.25 -7.99
C VAL A 270 10.48 9.95 -9.08
N HIS A 271 9.64 9.19 -9.80
CA HIS A 271 8.73 9.72 -10.83
C HIS A 271 7.30 9.93 -10.33
N ASP A 272 7.01 9.50 -9.09
CA ASP A 272 5.69 9.63 -8.47
C ASP A 272 5.45 11.06 -7.96
N PRO A 273 4.19 11.46 -7.72
CA PRO A 273 3.93 12.71 -7.02
C PRO A 273 4.65 12.75 -5.66
N ALA A 274 5.29 13.88 -5.39
CA ALA A 274 6.08 14.06 -4.18
C ALA A 274 5.18 13.86 -2.95
N SER A 275 5.56 12.93 -2.08
CA SER A 275 4.82 12.63 -0.85
C SER A 275 5.69 12.89 0.37
N SER A 276 5.13 13.49 1.41
CA SER A 276 5.87 13.78 2.63
C SER A 276 5.01 13.56 3.88
N PRO A 277 5.57 13.01 4.98
CA PRO A 277 4.85 12.91 6.22
C PRO A 277 4.53 14.30 6.77
N VAL A 278 3.33 14.45 7.32
CA VAL A 278 2.87 15.64 8.03
C VAL A 278 2.28 15.26 9.38
N SER A 279 2.51 16.10 10.37
CA SER A 279 1.83 16.05 11.65
C SER A 279 0.53 16.83 11.56
N LEU A 280 -0.53 16.27 12.12
CA LEU A 280 -1.85 16.88 12.15
C LEU A 280 -2.17 17.35 13.55
N HIS A 281 -2.72 18.55 13.64
CA HIS A 281 -3.22 19.09 14.90
C HIS A 281 -4.51 19.87 14.67
N THR A 282 -5.38 19.83 15.67
CA THR A 282 -6.60 20.63 15.67
C THR A 282 -6.34 21.89 16.49
N ALA A 283 -6.60 23.05 15.91
CA ALA A 283 -6.52 24.34 16.58
C ALA A 283 -7.81 25.12 16.30
N ASP A 284 -8.37 25.76 17.32
CA ASP A 284 -9.67 26.44 17.29
C ASP A 284 -10.81 25.53 16.77
N VAL A 285 -11.14 25.65 15.48
CA VAL A 285 -12.20 24.92 14.76
C VAL A 285 -11.67 24.29 13.45
N GLY A 286 -10.36 24.30 13.25
CA GLY A 286 -9.70 23.88 12.01
C GLY A 286 -8.71 22.74 12.19
N LEU A 287 -8.50 21.99 11.12
CA LEU A 287 -7.43 21.00 11.02
C LEU A 287 -6.22 21.65 10.35
N TYR A 288 -5.04 21.48 10.92
CA TYR A 288 -3.80 22.01 10.39
C TYR A 288 -2.78 20.90 10.16
N ALA A 289 -2.14 20.93 9.00
CA ALA A 289 -1.03 20.06 8.65
C ALA A 289 0.30 20.82 8.81
N GLN A 290 1.24 20.21 9.50
CA GLN A 290 2.59 20.72 9.66
C GLN A 290 3.57 19.74 9.00
N PRO A 291 4.36 20.18 8.01
CA PRO A 291 5.34 19.29 7.40
C PRO A 291 6.44 18.93 8.39
N ALA A 292 7.04 17.76 8.19
CA ALA A 292 8.34 17.46 8.78
C ALA A 292 9.36 18.56 8.39
N PRO A 293 10.40 18.83 9.22
CA PRO A 293 11.38 19.90 8.95
C PRO A 293 12.03 19.86 7.56
N SER A 294 12.05 18.69 6.92
CA SER A 294 12.63 18.46 5.61
C SER A 294 11.63 18.31 4.49
N SER A 295 10.39 18.70 4.70
CA SER A 295 9.33 18.57 3.72
C SER A 295 8.75 19.95 3.46
N ALA A 296 8.33 20.17 2.22
CA ALA A 296 7.54 21.34 1.89
C ALA A 296 6.07 20.97 2.01
N LEU A 297 5.24 21.93 2.40
CA LEU A 297 3.79 21.83 2.33
C LEU A 297 3.31 22.99 1.45
N GLY A 298 2.69 22.67 0.33
CA GLY A 298 2.14 23.61 -0.63
C GLY A 298 0.64 23.84 -0.42
N VAL A 299 0.18 25.04 -0.76
CA VAL A 299 -1.27 25.27 -0.92
C VAL A 299 -1.74 24.42 -2.09
N GLY A 300 -2.72 23.58 -1.83
CA GLY A 300 -3.23 22.59 -2.77
C GLY A 300 -2.79 21.16 -2.48
N ASP A 301 -1.81 20.91 -1.64
CA ASP A 301 -1.41 19.53 -1.36
C ASP A 301 -2.59 18.73 -0.80
N LEU A 302 -2.74 17.48 -1.26
CA LEU A 302 -3.72 16.57 -0.67
C LEU A 302 -3.17 16.05 0.65
N VAL A 303 -3.96 16.15 1.71
CA VAL A 303 -3.63 15.55 3.01
C VAL A 303 -4.37 14.23 3.13
N VAL A 304 -3.63 13.12 3.18
CA VAL A 304 -4.18 11.77 3.11
C VAL A 304 -3.67 10.90 4.24
N THR A 305 -4.53 10.01 4.74
CA THR A 305 -4.13 8.88 5.59
C THR A 305 -4.12 7.62 4.73
N PRO A 306 -3.55 6.50 5.22
CA PRO A 306 -3.69 5.22 4.55
C PRO A 306 -5.14 4.88 4.20
N ASP A 307 -6.12 5.30 5.00
CA ASP A 307 -7.55 5.01 4.78
C ASP A 307 -8.23 5.90 3.73
N GLY A 308 -7.71 7.10 3.47
CA GLY A 308 -8.27 8.02 2.49
C GLY A 308 -7.85 9.48 2.66
N VAL A 309 -8.44 10.36 1.86
CA VAL A 309 -8.19 11.80 1.93
C VAL A 309 -8.89 12.44 3.12
N LEU A 310 -8.17 13.29 3.85
CA LEU A 310 -8.69 14.17 4.89
C LEU A 310 -9.16 15.49 4.29
N GLY A 311 -8.35 16.07 3.43
CA GLY A 311 -8.66 17.35 2.82
C GLY A 311 -7.54 17.87 1.94
N VAL A 312 -7.58 19.17 1.69
CA VAL A 312 -6.62 19.89 0.86
C VAL A 312 -6.05 21.05 1.66
N VAL A 313 -4.75 21.29 1.56
CA VAL A 313 -4.14 22.47 2.18
C VAL A 313 -4.70 23.74 1.52
N ALA A 314 -5.48 24.51 2.26
CA ALA A 314 -6.19 25.68 1.78
C ALA A 314 -5.35 26.97 1.87
N THR A 315 -4.45 27.05 2.84
CA THR A 315 -3.64 28.25 3.12
C THR A 315 -2.21 27.89 3.51
N ALA A 316 -1.30 28.86 3.38
CA ALA A 316 0.14 28.65 3.56
C ALA A 316 0.57 28.36 5.01
N ASP A 317 -0.31 28.59 5.99
CA ASP A 317 -0.13 28.20 7.38
C ASP A 317 -0.46 26.71 7.64
N GLY A 318 -0.88 25.97 6.60
CA GLY A 318 -1.17 24.55 6.68
C GLY A 318 -2.63 24.22 7.03
N HIS A 319 -3.54 25.19 7.07
CA HIS A 319 -4.97 24.90 7.27
C HIS A 319 -5.48 23.95 6.18
N VAL A 320 -6.22 22.92 6.58
CA VAL A 320 -6.74 21.87 5.69
C VAL A 320 -8.25 22.06 5.50
N ASP A 321 -8.68 22.32 4.27
CA ASP A 321 -10.10 22.26 3.90
C ASP A 321 -10.56 20.80 3.87
N THR A 322 -11.41 20.45 4.83
CA THR A 322 -11.98 19.10 5.00
C THR A 322 -13.41 19.01 4.43
N ALA A 323 -13.87 19.96 3.61
CA ALA A 323 -15.16 19.84 2.95
C ALA A 323 -15.10 18.76 1.84
N LEU A 324 -15.75 17.61 2.05
CA LEU A 324 -15.74 16.52 1.06
C LEU A 324 -16.23 16.94 -0.33
N ALA A 325 -17.21 17.85 -0.40
CA ALA A 325 -17.74 18.34 -1.67
C ALA A 325 -16.72 19.18 -2.46
N SER A 326 -15.77 19.85 -1.80
CA SER A 326 -14.74 20.65 -2.49
C SER A 326 -13.69 19.78 -3.18
N LEU A 327 -13.47 18.55 -2.70
CA LEU A 327 -12.52 17.60 -3.28
C LEU A 327 -12.78 17.29 -4.75
N ALA A 328 -14.03 17.37 -5.20
CA ALA A 328 -14.40 17.14 -6.60
C ALA A 328 -13.80 18.18 -7.56
N SER A 329 -13.31 19.31 -7.06
CA SER A 329 -12.58 20.30 -7.86
C SER A 329 -11.12 19.93 -8.14
N HIS A 330 -10.59 18.90 -7.47
CA HIS A 330 -9.19 18.48 -7.57
C HIS A 330 -8.98 17.19 -8.35
N GLY A 331 -10.05 16.61 -8.90
CA GLY A 331 -9.94 15.33 -9.59
C GLY A 331 -11.28 14.76 -10.03
N ARG A 332 -11.21 13.60 -10.69
CA ARG A 332 -12.38 12.84 -11.09
C ARG A 332 -12.83 11.95 -9.93
N VAL A 333 -14.12 12.05 -9.58
CA VAL A 333 -14.74 11.21 -8.55
C VAL A 333 -15.42 10.01 -9.22
N THR A 334 -15.06 8.79 -8.80
CA THR A 334 -15.64 7.55 -9.33
C THR A 334 -15.90 6.50 -8.24
N THR A 335 -16.77 5.53 -8.49
CA THR A 335 -16.85 4.33 -7.65
C THR A 335 -15.62 3.44 -7.87
N ALA A 336 -15.04 2.91 -6.79
CA ALA A 336 -13.74 2.22 -6.85
C ALA A 336 -13.76 0.93 -7.71
N ILE A 337 -14.86 0.16 -7.67
CA ILE A 337 -14.94 -1.14 -8.33
C ILE A 337 -15.44 -0.99 -9.78
N SER A 338 -16.55 -0.29 -9.96
CA SER A 338 -17.24 -0.20 -11.26
C SER A 338 -16.82 1.04 -12.07
N ALA A 339 -15.94 1.88 -11.53
CA ALA A 339 -15.47 3.13 -12.15
C ALA A 339 -16.61 4.06 -12.62
N ILE A 340 -17.77 4.02 -11.95
CA ILE A 340 -18.94 4.84 -12.30
C ILE A 340 -18.61 6.29 -11.92
N PRO A 341 -18.56 7.24 -12.88
CA PRO A 341 -18.28 8.63 -12.58
C PRO A 341 -19.45 9.27 -11.84
N GLY A 342 -19.16 10.29 -11.03
CA GLY A 342 -20.18 11.10 -10.39
C GLY A 342 -19.65 12.38 -9.78
N THR A 343 -20.52 13.10 -9.08
CA THR A 343 -20.18 14.35 -8.39
C THR A 343 -20.52 14.25 -6.90
N LEU A 344 -19.83 15.06 -6.09
CA LEU A 344 -20.11 15.20 -4.66
C LEU A 344 -20.88 16.50 -4.44
N THR A 345 -22.02 16.43 -3.77
CA THR A 345 -22.87 17.60 -3.49
C THR A 345 -23.20 17.68 -2.01
N SER A 346 -23.02 18.85 -1.41
CA SER A 346 -23.45 19.11 -0.04
C SER A 346 -24.98 19.16 0.04
N ALA A 347 -25.54 18.42 1.00
CA ALA A 347 -26.95 18.42 1.34
C ALA A 347 -27.19 19.15 2.68
N SER A 348 -28.46 19.39 3.00
CA SER A 348 -28.87 19.97 4.28
C SER A 348 -28.36 19.13 5.45
N GLY A 349 -27.90 19.78 6.52
CA GLY A 349 -27.37 19.09 7.71
C GLY A 349 -25.92 18.60 7.58
N GLY A 350 -25.17 19.08 6.58
CA GLY A 350 -23.74 18.78 6.42
C GLY A 350 -23.44 17.41 5.81
N ALA A 351 -24.46 16.66 5.39
CA ALA A 351 -24.25 15.42 4.65
C ALA A 351 -23.71 15.71 3.24
N VAL A 352 -22.93 14.79 2.70
CA VAL A 352 -22.47 14.84 1.31
C VAL A 352 -23.06 13.67 0.55
N LEU A 353 -23.63 13.94 -0.62
CA LEU A 353 -24.25 12.97 -1.50
C LEU A 353 -23.38 12.73 -2.73
N PHE A 354 -23.30 11.48 -3.17
CA PHE A 354 -22.73 11.09 -4.45
C PHE A 354 -23.84 10.98 -5.51
N ILE A 355 -23.72 11.76 -6.58
CA ILE A 355 -24.67 11.75 -7.70
C ILE A 355 -23.98 11.07 -8.89
N PRO A 356 -24.37 9.83 -9.26
CA PRO A 356 -23.77 9.15 -10.40
C PRO A 356 -24.12 9.85 -11.71
N ALA A 357 -23.13 9.97 -12.60
CA ALA A 357 -23.25 10.57 -13.92
C ALA A 357 -23.20 9.54 -15.06
N GLY A 358 -22.93 8.27 -14.74
CA GLY A 358 -22.82 7.18 -15.72
C GLY A 358 -23.73 5.99 -15.39
N PRO A 359 -23.91 5.07 -16.35
CA PRO A 359 -24.65 3.83 -16.13
C PRO A 359 -23.89 2.90 -15.18
N GLY A 360 -24.62 2.04 -14.48
CA GLY A 360 -24.07 0.99 -13.63
C GLY A 360 -24.84 0.81 -12.33
N GLU A 361 -24.64 -0.34 -11.69
CA GLU A 361 -25.21 -0.61 -10.37
C GLU A 361 -24.24 -0.12 -9.29
N ILE A 362 -24.80 0.63 -8.34
CA ILE A 362 -24.11 1.06 -7.13
C ILE A 362 -24.70 0.27 -5.97
N ALA A 363 -23.83 -0.30 -5.15
CA ALA A 363 -24.18 -1.02 -3.96
C ALA A 363 -23.78 -0.23 -2.70
N GLU A 364 -24.52 -0.49 -1.63
CA GLU A 364 -24.14 -0.06 -0.29
C GLU A 364 -22.76 -0.62 0.08
N GLY A 365 -21.93 0.23 0.70
CA GLY A 365 -20.55 -0.08 1.02
C GLY A 365 -19.54 0.14 -0.11
N ASN A 366 -19.97 0.52 -1.32
CA ASN A 366 -19.00 0.88 -2.37
C ASN A 366 -18.13 2.07 -1.94
N ARG A 367 -16.83 1.96 -2.19
CA ARG A 367 -15.90 3.08 -2.03
C ARG A 367 -16.02 4.07 -3.18
N ILE A 368 -15.81 5.33 -2.85
CA ILE A 368 -15.59 6.42 -3.80
C ILE A 368 -14.11 6.79 -3.76
N VAL A 369 -13.51 6.93 -4.94
CA VAL A 369 -12.13 7.36 -5.11
C VAL A 369 -12.06 8.68 -5.87
N LEU A 370 -11.05 9.48 -5.52
CA LEU A 370 -10.60 10.65 -6.27
C LEU A 370 -9.38 10.22 -7.10
N THR A 371 -9.39 10.51 -8.39
CA THR A 371 -8.21 10.46 -9.25
C THR A 371 -7.79 11.89 -9.59
N SER A 372 -6.57 12.30 -9.25
CA SER A 372 -6.08 13.64 -9.58
C SER A 372 -6.09 13.87 -11.09
N THR A 373 -6.47 15.08 -11.52
CA THR A 373 -6.43 15.46 -12.94
C THR A 373 -5.02 15.77 -13.43
N SER A 374 -4.16 16.26 -12.55
CA SER A 374 -2.76 16.57 -12.86
C SER A 374 -1.89 15.29 -12.82
N ASN A 375 -2.30 14.30 -12.03
CA ASN A 375 -1.54 13.07 -11.81
C ASN A 375 -2.47 11.84 -11.80
N SER A 376 -2.59 11.13 -12.93
CA SER A 376 -3.54 10.03 -13.09
C SER A 376 -3.30 8.83 -12.17
N GLU A 377 -2.09 8.72 -11.64
CA GLU A 377 -1.67 7.64 -10.76
C GLU A 377 -2.06 7.93 -9.31
N LEU A 378 -2.25 9.21 -8.95
CA LEU A 378 -2.72 9.63 -7.64
C LEU A 378 -4.20 9.31 -7.46
N ILE A 379 -4.46 8.09 -6.95
CA ILE A 379 -5.78 7.60 -6.60
C ILE A 379 -5.90 7.48 -5.07
N VAL A 380 -6.91 8.13 -4.50
CA VAL A 380 -7.15 8.17 -3.05
C VAL A 380 -8.62 7.88 -2.74
N ASN A 381 -8.88 7.14 -1.66
CA ASN A 381 -10.25 6.94 -1.19
C ASN A 381 -10.79 8.24 -0.60
N ILE A 382 -12.04 8.56 -0.91
CA ILE A 382 -12.78 9.68 -0.32
C ILE A 382 -13.65 9.17 0.83
N GLY A 383 -14.46 8.16 0.52
CA GLY A 383 -15.51 7.72 1.42
C GLY A 383 -16.19 6.45 0.96
N ARG A 384 -17.12 5.98 1.78
CA ARG A 384 -17.97 4.82 1.54
C ARG A 384 -19.41 5.26 1.35
N LEU A 385 -20.10 4.59 0.43
CA LEU A 385 -21.50 4.89 0.13
C LEU A 385 -22.45 4.17 1.07
N THR A 386 -23.38 4.93 1.66
CA THR A 386 -24.52 4.43 2.45
C THR A 386 -25.81 4.86 1.76
N ARG A 387 -26.77 3.93 1.60
CA ARG A 387 -28.03 4.25 0.94
C ARG A 387 -28.96 4.98 1.90
N THR A 388 -29.54 6.09 1.44
CA THR A 388 -30.53 6.89 2.19
C THR A 388 -31.71 7.22 1.29
N ASP A 389 -32.80 7.76 1.86
CA ASP A 389 -33.95 8.24 1.09
C ASP A 389 -33.59 9.39 0.12
N ALA A 390 -32.57 10.18 0.47
CA ALA A 390 -32.06 11.28 -0.35
C ALA A 390 -31.05 10.82 -1.44
N GLY A 391 -30.71 9.53 -1.50
CA GLY A 391 -29.73 8.97 -2.43
C GLY A 391 -28.52 8.34 -1.72
N TRP A 392 -27.38 8.33 -2.41
CA TRP A 392 -26.14 7.75 -1.89
C TRP A 392 -25.37 8.77 -1.04
N ARG A 393 -25.42 8.60 0.28
CA ARG A 393 -24.61 9.41 1.19
C ARG A 393 -23.17 8.91 1.20
N VAL A 394 -22.22 9.84 1.24
CA VAL A 394 -20.79 9.55 1.38
C VAL A 394 -20.38 9.74 2.84
N GLU A 395 -19.84 8.67 3.42
CA GLU A 395 -19.19 8.69 4.73
C GLU A 395 -17.68 8.71 4.53
N ARG A 396 -17.00 9.69 5.13
CA ARG A 396 -15.53 9.82 5.02
C ARG A 396 -14.85 8.55 5.53
N MET A 397 -13.88 8.04 4.78
CA MET A 397 -13.07 6.89 5.22
C MET A 397 -11.90 7.29 6.13
N ALA A 398 -11.27 8.43 5.86
CA ALA A 398 -10.18 8.93 6.67
C ALA A 398 -10.65 9.38 8.06
N ASN A 399 -9.98 8.91 9.11
CA ASN A 399 -10.22 9.35 10.47
C ASN A 399 -9.70 10.79 10.67
N THR A 400 -10.59 11.73 11.00
CA THR A 400 -10.22 13.13 11.25
C THR A 400 -9.44 13.34 12.54
N ASP A 401 -9.42 12.34 13.43
CA ASP A 401 -8.61 12.37 14.66
C ASP A 401 -7.18 11.85 14.43
N ALA A 402 -6.82 11.55 13.18
CA ALA A 402 -5.46 11.18 12.84
C ALA A 402 -4.47 12.28 13.21
N THR A 403 -3.37 11.90 13.86
CA THR A 403 -2.29 12.81 14.25
C THR A 403 -1.16 12.86 13.22
N THR A 404 -1.19 11.98 12.23
CA THR A 404 -0.21 11.90 11.16
C THR A 404 -0.90 11.60 9.83
N ALA A 405 -0.34 12.16 8.75
CA ALA A 405 -0.82 11.99 7.39
C ALA A 405 0.34 12.11 6.41
N ILE A 406 0.04 11.99 5.13
CA ILE A 406 0.94 12.29 4.02
C ILE A 406 0.37 13.51 3.29
N ALA A 407 1.20 14.52 3.07
CA ALA A 407 0.94 15.55 2.08
C ALA A 407 1.45 15.06 0.72
N VAL A 408 0.63 15.16 -0.31
CA VAL A 408 0.96 14.74 -1.67
C VAL A 408 0.81 15.93 -2.59
N ASP A 409 1.90 16.25 -3.29
CA ASP A 409 1.89 17.21 -4.38
C ASP A 409 0.98 16.69 -5.49
N ARG A 410 0.04 17.53 -5.89
CA ARG A 410 -0.96 17.17 -6.89
C ARG A 410 -0.41 17.34 -8.31
N ASP A 411 0.55 18.24 -8.51
CA ASP A 411 0.91 18.79 -9.83
C ASP A 411 2.11 18.07 -10.50
#